data_AF-A0A943RP42-F1
#
_entry.id   AF-A0A943RP42-F1
#
_cell.length_a   1.000
_cell.length_b   1.000
_cell.length_c   1.000
_cell.angle_alpha   90.00
_cell.angle_beta   90.00
_cell.angle_gamma   90.00
#
_symmetry.space_group_name_H-M   'P 1'
#
loop_
_entity.id
_entity.type
_entity.pdbx_description
1 polymer ?
#
loop_
_entity_poly.entity_id
_entity_poly.type
_entity_poly.pdbx_seq_one_letter_code
_entity_poly.pdbx_strand_id
1 'polypeptide(L)' 'MSKKLVAYFSASGVTAKVAETLAEAIGADIFEIEPK' A
#
# COMPACT_ATOMS: atom_id res chain seq x y z
N MET A 1 16.34 -13.01 -1.32
CA MET A 1 15.15 -12.46 -0.63
C MET A 1 14.65 -11.27 -1.45
N SER A 2 13.52 -11.38 -2.15
CA SER A 2 12.92 -10.23 -2.84
C SER A 2 12.05 -9.48 -1.84
N LYS A 3 12.37 -8.21 -1.55
CA LYS A 3 11.53 -7.35 -0.72
C LYS A 3 10.40 -6.80 -1.58
N LYS A 4 9.15 -7.02 -1.18
CA LYS A 4 7.96 -6.53 -1.87
C LYS A 4 7.48 -5.25 -1.18
N LEU A 5 7.02 -4.28 -1.98
CA LEU A 5 6.48 -3.00 -1.50
C LEU A 5 5.18 -2.69 -2.24
N VAL A 6 4.14 -2.34 -1.49
CA VAL A 6 2.90 -1.78 -2.02
C VAL A 6 2.92 -0.26 -1.79
N ALA A 7 3.09 0.52 -2.86
CA ALA A 7 3.00 1.97 -2.82
C ALA A 7 1.65 2.42 -3.38
N TYR A 8 0.94 3.31 -2.69
CA TYR A 8 -0.41 3.75 -3.09
C TYR A 8 -0.67 5.22 -2.77
N PHE A 9 -1.62 5.86 -3.46
CA PHE A 9 -2.21 7.15 -3.09
C PHE A 9 -3.69 6.96 -2.81
N SER A 10 -4.22 7.67 -1.81
CA SER A 10 -5.63 7.56 -1.43
C SER A 10 -6.23 8.90 -0.97
N ALA A 11 -6.98 9.58 -1.83
CA ALA A 11 -7.64 10.84 -1.47
C ALA A 11 -8.77 10.66 -0.43
N SER A 12 -9.46 9.52 -0.45
CA SER A 12 -10.68 9.27 0.35
C SER A 12 -10.61 8.00 1.21
N GLY A 13 -9.42 7.39 1.33
CA GLY A 13 -9.23 6.15 2.10
C GLY A 13 -9.61 4.84 1.38
N VAL A 14 -10.29 4.90 0.23
CA VAL A 14 -10.71 3.69 -0.50
C VAL A 14 -9.51 2.87 -0.98
N THR A 15 -8.50 3.52 -1.56
CA THR A 15 -7.28 2.83 -2.05
C THR A 15 -6.45 2.30 -0.89
N ALA A 16 -6.38 3.03 0.23
CA ALA A 16 -5.64 2.63 1.43
C ALA A 16 -6.09 1.26 1.93
N LYS A 17 -7.41 1.05 2.05
CA LYS A 17 -7.98 -0.23 2.51
C LYS A 17 -7.59 -1.42 1.61
N VAL A 18 -7.56 -1.19 0.29
CA VAL A 18 -7.17 -2.23 -0.68
C VAL A 18 -5.67 -2.49 -0.61
N ALA A 19 -4.85 -1.44 -0.46
CA ALA A 19 -3.40 -1.55 -0.35
C ALA A 19 -2.97 -2.29 0.92
N GLU A 20 -3.61 -2.03 2.06
CA GLU A 20 -3.41 -2.77 3.32
C GLU A 20 -3.71 -4.25 3.15
N THR A 21 -4.89 -4.57 2.59
CA THR A 21 -5.30 -5.97 2.34
C THR A 21 -4.32 -6.69 1.42
N LEU A 22 -3.83 -6.02 0.37
CA LEU A 22 -2.87 -6.59 -0.56
C LEU A 22 -1.51 -6.82 0.10
N ALA A 23 -1.01 -5.85 0.87
CA ALA A 23 0.29 -5.94 1.55
C ALA A 23 0.31 -7.09 2.56
N GLU A 24 -0.76 -7.27 3.34
CA GLU A 24 -0.96 -8.40 4.24
C GLU A 24 -0.93 -9.74 3.48
N ALA A 25 -1.72 -9.85 2.41
CA ALA A 25 -1.84 -11.10 1.64
C ALA A 25 -0.53 -11.58 1.00
N ILE A 26 0.36 -10.66 0.63
CA ILE A 26 1.61 -11.00 -0.07
C ILE A 26 2.85 -10.91 0.81
N GLY A 27 2.70 -10.50 2.08
CA GLY A 27 3.79 -10.20 3.01
C GLY A 27 4.72 -9.10 2.49
N ALA A 28 4.15 -7.94 2.15
CA ALA A 28 4.88 -6.78 1.65
C ALA A 28 4.89 -5.62 2.66
N ASP A 29 5.91 -4.78 2.56
CA ASP A 29 5.91 -3.46 3.19
C ASP A 29 4.87 -2.56 2.48
N ILE A 30 4.39 -1.53 3.18
CA ILE A 30 3.40 -0.59 2.67
C ILE A 30 3.91 0.85 2.74
N PHE A 31 3.59 1.65 1.72
CA PHE A 31 3.96 3.07 1.66
C PHE A 31 2.84 3.91 1.03
N GLU A 32 2.46 5.00 1.69
CA GLU A 32 1.50 5.96 1.16
C GLU A 32 2.22 7.12 0.44
N ILE A 33 1.74 7.46 -0.75
CA ILE A 33 2.23 8.54 -1.60
C ILE A 33 1.43 9.79 -1.26
N GLU A 34 2.02 10.69 -0.47
CA GLU A 34 1.41 11.98 -0.16
C GLU A 34 1.63 12.99 -1.31
N PRO A 35 0.57 13.67 -1.80
CA PRO A 35 0.71 14.74 -2.78
C PRO A 35 1.40 15.97 -2.15
N LYS A 36 2.09 16.76 -2.98
CA LYS A 36 2.76 18.01 -2.58
C LYS A 36 1.80 19.20 -2.58
#